data_AF-A0A9N9EW98-F1
#
_entry.id   AF-A0A9N9EW98-F1
#
_cell.length_a   1.000
_cell.length_b   1.000
_cell.length_c   1.000
_cell.angle_alpha   90.00
_cell.angle_beta   90.00
_cell.angle_gamma   90.00
#
_symmetry.space_group_name_H-M   'P 1'
#
loop_
_entity.id
_entity.type
_entity.pdbx_description
1 polymer ?
#
loop_
_entity_poly.entity_id
_entity_poly.type
_entity_poly.pdbx_seq_one_letter_code
_entity_poly.pdbx_strand_id
1 'polypeptide(L)'
;IKVKKYCRLDQTQAKALISALSREIALIEGPPGTGKTVVGVEIMKVLLAKENRVANIGPILTICFTNHALDQFLEHLLDVKITNIVRLGTRTKSERIEEYTLEEVCKRNPRKFSNEVSRLIPGLLQSLKSLEQEINGINYSLSGRWLSWQDVQSHLMTNEKTFYDKFKRVPNNDELPIWVLGANYEEDSNGFITAQDKWKYLHPFEKWLRCMDFYNN
;
A
#
# COMPACT_ATOMS: atom_id res chain seq x y z
N ILE A 1 -4.18 -29.30 1.67
CA ILE A 1 -3.50 -29.61 2.95
C ILE A 1 -4.57 -29.82 4.03
N LYS A 2 -4.67 -31.02 4.64
CA LYS A 2 -5.66 -31.31 5.70
C LYS A 2 -5.05 -30.98 7.08
N VAL A 3 -5.35 -29.80 7.60
CA VAL A 3 -4.77 -29.22 8.86
C VAL A 3 -5.48 -29.72 10.14
N LYS A 4 -6.57 -30.51 10.02
CA LYS A 4 -7.48 -30.84 11.15
C LYS A 4 -6.88 -31.68 12.30
N LYS A 5 -5.75 -32.37 12.12
CA LYS A 5 -5.28 -33.37 13.12
C LYS A 5 -4.42 -32.76 14.25
N TYR A 6 -3.94 -31.52 14.09
CA TYR A 6 -3.04 -30.86 15.05
C TYR A 6 -3.49 -29.44 15.43
N CYS A 7 -4.63 -28.99 14.92
CA CYS A 7 -5.06 -27.60 15.02
C CYS A 7 -6.37 -27.52 15.80
N ARG A 8 -6.39 -26.77 16.91
CA ARG A 8 -7.60 -26.41 17.66
C ARG A 8 -8.55 -25.49 16.86
N LEU A 9 -8.11 -25.01 15.70
CA LEU A 9 -8.87 -24.12 14.83
C LEU A 9 -10.05 -24.85 14.19
N ASP A 10 -11.17 -24.13 14.10
CA ASP A 10 -12.28 -24.59 13.28
C ASP A 10 -11.94 -24.54 11.78
N GLN A 11 -12.87 -24.98 10.94
CA GLN A 11 -12.63 -25.09 9.50
C GLN A 11 -12.50 -23.73 8.79
N THR A 12 -13.14 -22.67 9.27
CA THR A 12 -13.04 -21.33 8.66
C THR A 12 -11.74 -20.64 9.10
N GLN A 13 -11.38 -20.77 10.37
CA GLN A 13 -10.11 -20.31 10.93
C GLN A 13 -8.90 -21.00 10.27
N ALA A 14 -8.97 -22.31 10.05
CA ALA A 14 -7.92 -23.04 9.34
C ALA A 14 -7.77 -22.57 7.88
N LYS A 15 -8.89 -22.25 7.20
CA LYS A 15 -8.84 -21.65 5.86
C LYS A 15 -8.22 -20.25 5.89
N ALA A 16 -8.56 -19.44 6.89
CA ALA A 16 -7.98 -18.10 7.06
C ALA A 16 -6.46 -18.17 7.29
N LEU A 17 -5.99 -19.10 8.13
CA LEU A 17 -4.57 -19.36 8.36
C LEU A 17 -3.85 -19.74 7.06
N ILE A 18 -4.37 -20.70 6.29
CA ILE A 18 -3.78 -21.09 5.01
C ILE A 18 -3.75 -19.91 4.04
N SER A 19 -4.85 -19.14 3.96
CA SER A 19 -4.94 -17.95 3.11
C SER A 19 -3.86 -16.93 3.46
N ALA A 20 -3.64 -16.65 4.75
CA ALA A 20 -2.64 -15.70 5.21
C ALA A 20 -1.20 -16.12 4.89
N LEU A 21 -0.92 -17.43 4.94
CA LEU A 21 0.42 -17.96 4.70
C LEU A 21 0.74 -18.20 3.22
N SER A 22 -0.26 -18.20 2.34
CA SER A 22 -0.09 -18.57 0.92
C SER A 22 -0.24 -17.39 -0.05
N ARG A 23 -0.50 -16.18 0.46
CA ARG A 23 -0.77 -14.98 -0.33
C ARG A 23 0.07 -13.83 0.19
N GLU A 24 0.46 -12.94 -0.71
CA GLU A 24 1.14 -11.68 -0.34
C GLU A 24 0.22 -10.78 0.48
N ILE A 25 -1.08 -10.76 0.14
CA ILE A 25 -2.11 -10.01 0.85
C ILE A 25 -3.29 -10.93 1.15
N ALA A 26 -3.73 -10.94 2.41
CA ALA A 26 -4.89 -11.67 2.86
C ALA A 26 -5.76 -10.80 3.76
N LEU A 27 -7.05 -10.73 3.43
CA LEU A 27 -8.07 -10.11 4.28
C LEU A 27 -8.80 -11.20 5.07
N ILE A 28 -8.74 -11.11 6.40
CA ILE A 28 -9.43 -12.05 7.30
C ILE A 28 -10.55 -11.29 8.01
N GLU A 29 -11.79 -11.62 7.66
CA GLU A 29 -12.98 -11.02 8.25
C GLU A 29 -13.68 -12.00 9.18
N GLY A 30 -14.33 -11.47 10.20
CA GLY A 30 -15.18 -12.26 11.09
C GLY A 30 -15.97 -11.38 12.05
N PRO A 31 -17.19 -11.76 12.44
CA PRO A 31 -17.96 -11.12 13.51
C PRO A 31 -17.18 -10.98 14.84
N PRO A 32 -17.61 -10.13 15.78
CA PRO A 32 -17.00 -10.09 17.12
C PRO A 32 -17.04 -11.48 17.77
N GLY A 33 -15.95 -11.88 18.44
CA GLY A 33 -15.86 -13.17 19.12
C GLY A 33 -15.47 -14.38 18.25
N THR A 34 -15.30 -14.25 16.93
CA THR A 34 -14.98 -15.39 16.04
C THR A 34 -13.51 -15.85 16.03
N GLY A 35 -12.74 -15.46 17.04
CA GLY A 35 -11.36 -15.94 17.19
C GLY A 35 -10.35 -15.35 16.19
N LYS A 36 -10.59 -14.15 15.64
CA LYS A 36 -9.59 -13.44 14.79
C LYS A 36 -8.22 -13.34 15.47
N THR A 37 -8.20 -13.02 16.76
CA THR A 37 -6.99 -13.00 17.59
C THR A 37 -6.32 -14.37 17.64
N VAL A 38 -7.10 -15.44 17.78
CA VAL A 38 -6.60 -16.83 17.78
C VAL A 38 -5.93 -17.15 16.45
N VAL A 39 -6.56 -16.78 15.32
CA VAL A 39 -5.97 -16.95 13.99
C VAL A 39 -4.65 -16.18 13.87
N GLY A 40 -4.60 -14.93 14.33
CA GLY A 40 -3.37 -14.13 14.36
C GLY A 40 -2.25 -14.78 15.17
N VAL A 41 -2.56 -15.34 16.34
CA VAL A 41 -1.59 -16.07 17.17
C VAL A 41 -1.09 -17.33 16.46
N GLU A 42 -1.96 -18.08 15.78
CA GLU A 42 -1.56 -19.26 15.00
C GLU A 42 -0.70 -18.89 13.79
N ILE A 43 -0.98 -17.77 13.11
CA ILE A 43 -0.10 -17.23 12.06
C ILE A 43 1.30 -16.99 12.63
N MET A 44 1.41 -16.30 13.76
CA MET A 44 2.69 -16.01 14.40
C MET A 44 3.44 -17.28 14.81
N LYS A 45 2.74 -18.28 15.37
CA LYS A 45 3.33 -19.57 15.70
C LYS A 45 3.94 -20.25 14.49
N VAL A 46 3.23 -20.27 13.36
CA VAL A 46 3.74 -20.88 12.13
C VAL A 46 4.94 -20.09 11.62
N LEU A 47 4.83 -18.76 11.49
CA LEU A 47 5.92 -17.94 10.96
C LEU A 47 7.20 -17.98 11.82
N LEU A 48 7.06 -18.07 13.15
CA LEU A 48 8.18 -18.07 14.10
C LEU A 48 8.61 -19.48 14.56
N ALA A 49 7.99 -20.53 14.03
CA ALA A 49 8.37 -21.91 14.31
C ALA A 49 9.85 -22.16 13.98
N LYS A 50 10.54 -22.96 14.80
CA LYS A 50 11.98 -23.22 14.62
C LYS A 50 12.28 -23.85 13.26
N GLU A 51 11.36 -24.70 12.81
CA GLU A 51 11.38 -25.41 11.54
C GLU A 51 11.36 -24.45 10.34
N ASN A 52 10.78 -23.26 10.51
CA ASN A 52 10.64 -22.26 9.45
C ASN A 52 11.76 -21.20 9.47
N ARG A 53 12.76 -21.34 10.34
CA ARG A 53 13.90 -20.39 10.42
C ARG A 53 14.75 -20.33 9.16
N VAL A 54 14.75 -21.37 8.33
CA VAL A 54 15.43 -21.37 7.02
C VAL A 54 14.90 -20.27 6.11
N ALA A 55 13.61 -19.90 6.27
CA ALA A 55 13.00 -18.83 5.49
C ALA A 55 13.44 -17.42 5.90
N ASN A 56 14.29 -17.29 6.95
CA ASN A 56 14.80 -16.01 7.45
C ASN A 56 13.71 -14.93 7.64
N ILE A 57 12.57 -15.35 8.18
CA ILE A 57 11.42 -14.49 8.42
C ILE A 57 11.78 -13.51 9.54
N GLY A 58 11.67 -12.21 9.29
CA GLY A 58 11.92 -11.19 10.31
C GLY A 58 11.67 -9.78 9.81
N PRO A 59 11.88 -8.79 10.68
CA PRO A 59 11.01 -8.60 11.85
C PRO A 59 9.52 -8.51 11.44
N ILE A 60 8.63 -9.11 12.24
CA ILE A 60 7.19 -9.06 11.96
C ILE A 60 6.59 -7.82 12.63
N LEU A 61 6.05 -6.91 11.83
CA LEU A 61 5.38 -5.71 12.31
C LEU A 61 3.89 -5.98 12.58
N THR A 62 3.45 -5.77 13.81
CA THR A 62 2.04 -5.85 14.20
C THR A 62 1.51 -4.45 14.52
N ILE A 63 0.40 -4.07 13.90
CA ILE A 63 -0.25 -2.76 14.07
C ILE A 63 -1.70 -2.98 14.50
N CYS A 64 -2.19 -2.17 15.44
CA CYS A 64 -3.59 -2.13 15.85
C CYS A 64 -4.05 -0.69 16.02
N PHE A 65 -5.36 -0.46 15.90
CA PHE A 65 -5.95 0.87 16.04
C PHE A 65 -5.87 1.41 17.48
N THR A 66 -5.93 0.55 18.49
CA THR A 66 -5.89 0.95 19.91
C THR A 66 -4.75 0.26 20.65
N ASN A 67 -4.17 0.95 21.64
CA ASN A 67 -3.17 0.37 22.54
C ASN A 67 -3.70 -0.87 23.27
N HIS A 68 -4.95 -0.82 23.73
CA HIS A 68 -5.55 -1.94 24.46
C HIS A 68 -5.64 -3.22 23.61
N ALA A 69 -6.08 -3.11 22.35
CA ALA A 69 -6.14 -4.25 21.44
C ALA A 69 -4.74 -4.82 21.14
N LEU A 70 -3.75 -3.94 20.98
CA LEU A 70 -2.36 -4.36 20.76
C LEU A 70 -1.81 -5.09 21.98
N ASP A 71 -1.95 -4.51 23.18
CA ASP A 71 -1.43 -5.10 24.41
C ASP A 71 -2.08 -6.46 24.67
N GLN A 72 -3.40 -6.59 24.48
CA GLN A 72 -4.09 -7.88 24.54
C GLN A 72 -3.56 -8.89 23.51
N PHE A 73 -3.28 -8.46 22.28
CA PHE A 73 -2.71 -9.35 21.27
C PHE A 73 -1.32 -9.86 21.68
N LEU A 74 -0.45 -8.97 22.19
CA LEU A 74 0.87 -9.33 22.64
C LEU A 74 0.84 -10.26 23.88
N GLU A 75 -0.10 -10.06 24.81
CA GLU A 75 -0.29 -10.97 25.94
C GLU A 75 -0.58 -12.40 25.47
N HIS A 76 -1.44 -12.57 24.47
CA HIS A 76 -1.70 -13.88 23.89
C HIS A 76 -0.46 -14.50 23.22
N LEU A 77 0.46 -13.68 22.68
CA LEU A 77 1.75 -14.16 22.15
C LEU A 77 2.66 -14.63 23.29
N LEU A 78 2.71 -13.90 24.40
CA LEU A 78 3.45 -14.30 25.60
C LEU A 78 2.91 -15.61 26.18
N ASP A 79 1.59 -15.80 26.20
CA ASP A 79 0.95 -17.03 26.68
C ASP A 79 1.38 -18.28 25.88
N VAL A 80 1.73 -18.09 24.61
CA VAL A 80 2.26 -19.16 23.74
C VAL A 80 3.79 -19.17 23.65
N LYS A 81 4.46 -18.49 24.60
CA LYS A 81 5.93 -18.42 24.75
C LYS A 81 6.67 -17.73 23.61
N ILE A 82 6.01 -16.84 22.88
CA ILE A 82 6.66 -15.94 21.94
C ILE A 82 7.04 -14.68 22.72
N THR A 83 8.31 -14.58 23.11
CA THR A 83 8.80 -13.51 24.00
C THR A 83 9.78 -12.54 23.33
N ASN A 84 10.25 -12.82 22.12
CA ASN A 84 11.11 -11.89 21.38
C ASN A 84 10.28 -10.77 20.74
N ILE A 85 9.74 -9.90 21.58
CA ILE A 85 8.79 -8.84 21.23
C ILE A 85 9.38 -7.51 21.68
N VAL A 86 9.21 -6.48 20.85
CA VAL A 86 9.47 -5.08 21.21
C VAL A 86 8.20 -4.28 20.96
N ARG A 87 7.63 -3.70 22.01
CA ARG A 87 6.46 -2.82 21.94
C ARG A 87 6.93 -1.37 21.74
N LEU A 88 6.52 -0.77 20.63
CA LEU A 88 6.77 0.64 20.33
C LEU A 88 5.60 1.54 20.76
N GLY A 89 5.89 2.66 21.41
CA GLY A 89 4.89 3.64 21.85
C GLY A 89 4.72 3.69 23.37
N THR A 90 3.88 4.62 23.83
CA THR A 90 3.66 4.90 25.26
C THR A 90 2.28 4.42 25.71
N ARG A 91 2.03 4.43 27.03
CA ARG A 91 0.73 4.16 27.67
C ARG A 91 0.22 2.72 27.52
N THR A 92 1.08 1.74 27.80
CA THR A 92 0.57 0.40 28.13
C THR A 92 -0.06 0.41 29.52
N LYS A 93 -1.11 -0.39 29.71
CA LYS A 93 -1.72 -0.64 31.03
C LYS A 93 -1.45 -2.07 31.51
N SER A 94 -0.77 -2.87 30.70
CA SER A 94 -0.46 -4.25 31.01
C SER A 94 0.93 -4.32 31.63
N GLU A 95 0.98 -4.72 32.90
CA GLU A 95 2.24 -4.96 33.62
C GLU A 95 3.10 -6.02 32.89
N ARG A 96 2.45 -7.01 32.27
CA ARG A 96 3.14 -8.08 31.50
C ARG A 96 3.81 -7.55 30.24
N ILE A 97 3.25 -6.51 29.61
CA ILE A 97 3.77 -5.93 28.36
C ILE A 97 4.74 -4.78 28.62
N GLU A 98 4.66 -4.13 29.78
CA GLU A 98 5.53 -3.02 30.17
C GLU A 98 7.02 -3.37 30.04
N GLU A 99 7.39 -4.59 30.44
CA GLU A 99 8.75 -5.14 30.32
C GLU A 99 9.26 -5.30 28.88
N TYR A 100 8.37 -5.33 27.89
CA TYR A 100 8.67 -5.49 26.47
C TYR A 100 8.63 -4.15 25.72
N THR A 101 8.34 -3.05 26.42
CA THR A 101 8.44 -1.71 25.82
C THR A 101 9.87 -1.41 25.41
N LEU A 102 10.04 -0.68 24.30
CA LEU A 102 11.37 -0.30 23.83
C LEU A 102 12.19 0.42 24.91
N GLU A 103 11.53 1.27 25.70
CA GLU A 103 12.18 1.99 26.80
C GLU A 103 12.79 1.01 27.82
N GLU A 104 12.02 0.03 28.28
CA GLU A 104 12.47 -0.93 29.28
C GLU A 104 13.53 -1.90 28.72
N VAL A 105 13.38 -2.30 27.45
CA VAL A 105 14.39 -3.09 26.72
C VAL A 105 15.71 -2.35 26.62
N CYS A 106 15.69 -1.04 26.34
CA CYS A 106 16.89 -0.21 26.28
C CYS A 106 17.52 0.01 27.66
N LYS A 107 16.72 0.22 28.71
CA LYS A 107 17.20 0.36 30.10
C LYS A 107 17.96 -0.88 30.58
N ARG A 108 17.59 -2.07 30.11
CA ARG A 108 18.29 -3.33 30.42
C ARG A 108 19.70 -3.40 29.81
N ASN A 109 20.00 -2.65 28.74
CA ASN A 109 21.29 -2.68 28.03
C ASN A 109 21.82 -1.27 27.64
N PRO A 110 22.07 -0.37 28.60
CA PRO A 110 22.29 1.06 28.31
C PRO A 110 23.62 1.34 27.59
N ARG A 111 24.68 0.58 27.89
CA ARG A 111 26.04 0.82 27.35
C ARG A 111 26.18 0.46 25.86
N LYS A 112 25.40 -0.51 25.37
CA LYS A 112 25.40 -0.88 23.94
C LYS A 112 24.56 0.08 23.12
N PHE A 113 23.45 0.56 23.69
CA PHE A 113 22.49 1.42 23.00
C PHE A 113 23.07 2.76 22.57
N SER A 114 23.73 3.51 23.47
CA SER A 114 24.18 4.88 23.17
C SER A 114 25.19 4.98 22.03
N ASN A 115 26.22 4.13 21.99
CA ASN A 115 27.30 4.24 21.00
C ASN A 115 26.89 3.77 19.59
N GLU A 116 25.98 2.81 19.52
CA GLU A 116 25.54 2.20 18.27
C GLU A 116 24.42 3.03 17.62
N VAL A 117 23.47 3.51 18.42
CA VAL A 117 22.37 4.36 17.97
C VAL A 117 22.90 5.67 17.35
N SER A 118 23.85 6.35 17.99
CA SER A 118 24.43 7.59 17.45
C SER A 118 25.10 7.41 16.08
N ARG A 119 25.63 6.22 15.77
CA ARG A 119 26.22 5.91 14.46
C ARG A 119 25.18 5.59 13.41
N LEU A 120 24.08 4.95 13.80
CA LEU A 120 23.03 4.49 12.88
C LEU A 120 21.98 5.56 12.54
N ILE A 121 21.74 6.53 13.46
CA ILE A 121 20.71 7.57 13.29
C ILE A 121 20.82 8.33 11.96
N PRO A 122 21.99 8.85 11.54
CA PRO A 122 22.07 9.63 10.32
C PRO A 122 21.66 8.84 9.08
N GLY A 123 22.10 7.58 8.97
CA GLY A 123 21.72 6.69 7.87
C GLY A 123 20.22 6.38 7.88
N LEU A 124 19.65 6.10 9.05
CA LEU A 124 18.22 5.80 9.19
C LEU A 124 17.35 7.01 8.83
N LEU A 125 17.73 8.22 9.25
CA LEU A 125 17.01 9.45 8.91
C LEU A 125 17.03 9.71 7.40
N GLN A 126 18.17 9.45 6.75
CA GLN A 126 18.27 9.58 5.30
C GLN A 126 17.36 8.56 4.59
N SER A 127 17.35 7.30 5.03
CA SER A 127 16.47 6.27 4.49
C SER A 127 14.98 6.61 4.70
N LEU A 128 14.60 7.13 5.88
CA LEU A 128 13.24 7.58 6.15
C LEU A 128 12.82 8.70 5.19
N LYS A 129 13.70 9.67 4.94
CA LYS A 129 13.43 10.75 3.99
C LYS A 129 13.24 10.24 2.56
N SER A 130 14.05 9.28 2.13
CA SER A 130 13.88 8.65 0.81
C SER A 130 12.56 7.88 0.71
N LEU A 131 12.18 7.11 1.73
CA LEU A 131 10.89 6.41 1.77
C LEU A 131 9.71 7.38 1.78
N GLU A 132 9.81 8.50 2.50
CA GLU A 132 8.78 9.55 2.50
C GLU A 132 8.60 10.14 1.10
N GLN A 133 9.69 10.38 0.36
CA GLN A 133 9.62 10.86 -1.02
C GLN A 133 8.94 9.85 -1.94
N GLU A 134 9.26 8.56 -1.80
CA GLU A 134 8.64 7.49 -2.57
C GLU A 134 7.13 7.38 -2.29
N ILE A 135 6.73 7.38 -1.01
CA ILE A 135 5.33 7.36 -0.59
C ILE A 135 4.59 8.58 -1.13
N ASN A 136 5.20 9.76 -1.09
CA ASN A 136 4.59 10.98 -1.65
C ASN A 136 4.44 10.89 -3.17
N GLY A 137 5.40 10.30 -3.88
CA GLY A 137 5.28 10.01 -5.31
C GLY A 137 4.11 9.06 -5.62
N ILE A 138 3.99 7.97 -4.85
CA ILE A 138 2.90 7.01 -4.98
C ILE A 138 1.55 7.68 -4.65
N ASN A 139 1.48 8.43 -3.55
CA ASN A 139 0.26 9.14 -3.15
C ASN A 139 -0.15 10.18 -4.19
N TYR A 140 0.81 10.86 -4.82
CA TYR A 140 0.52 11.78 -5.93
C TYR A 140 -0.08 11.03 -7.12
N SER A 141 0.51 9.89 -7.51
CA SER A 141 -0.02 9.04 -8.58
C SER A 141 -1.43 8.49 -8.26
N LEU A 142 -1.65 8.01 -7.03
CA LEU A 142 -2.94 7.47 -6.59
C LEU A 142 -4.02 8.55 -6.36
N SER A 143 -3.64 9.73 -5.90
CA SER A 143 -4.55 10.87 -5.68
C SER A 143 -4.81 11.64 -6.98
N GLY A 144 -3.95 11.46 -7.98
CA GLY A 144 -4.22 11.87 -9.34
C GLY A 144 -5.48 11.18 -9.83
N ARG A 145 -6.55 11.95 -10.06
CA ARG A 145 -7.79 11.45 -10.70
C ARG A 145 -7.58 11.00 -12.15
N TRP A 146 -6.37 11.16 -12.68
CA TRP A 146 -6.01 10.99 -14.08
C TRP A 146 -4.67 10.25 -14.12
N LEU A 147 -4.61 9.16 -14.89
CA LEU A 147 -3.37 8.44 -15.19
C LEU A 147 -2.56 9.27 -16.19
N SER A 148 -1.28 9.49 -15.93
CA SER A 148 -0.40 10.16 -16.90
C SER A 148 -0.05 9.20 -18.04
N TRP A 149 0.33 9.74 -19.20
CA TRP A 149 0.84 8.91 -20.30
C TRP A 149 2.02 8.04 -19.86
N GLN A 150 2.91 8.57 -19.02
CA GLN A 150 4.09 7.87 -18.49
C GLN A 150 3.69 6.60 -17.70
N ASP A 151 2.58 6.66 -16.95
CA ASP A 151 2.07 5.53 -16.15
C ASP A 151 1.54 4.39 -17.05
N VAL A 152 0.90 4.74 -18.16
CA VAL A 152 0.19 3.78 -19.03
C VAL A 152 1.10 3.27 -20.16
N GLN A 153 2.11 4.05 -20.54
CA GLN A 153 3.02 3.79 -21.66
C GLN A 153 3.70 2.42 -21.55
N SER A 154 4.24 2.11 -20.37
CA SER A 154 4.99 0.87 -20.13
C SER A 154 4.09 -0.37 -20.25
N HIS A 155 2.85 -0.27 -19.76
CA HIS A 155 1.86 -1.34 -19.88
C HIS A 155 1.44 -1.54 -21.34
N LEU A 156 1.09 -0.45 -22.06
CA LEU A 156 0.69 -0.52 -23.47
C LEU A 156 1.82 -1.02 -24.37
N MET A 157 3.07 -0.60 -24.11
CA MET A 157 4.22 -1.11 -24.87
C MET A 157 4.38 -2.62 -24.74
N THR A 158 4.08 -3.17 -23.56
CA THR A 158 4.26 -4.59 -23.25
C THR A 158 3.08 -5.43 -23.70
N ASN A 159 1.85 -4.97 -23.46
CA ASN A 159 0.63 -5.75 -23.65
C ASN A 159 -0.13 -5.40 -24.94
N GLU A 160 0.00 -4.17 -25.47
CA GLU A 160 -0.80 -3.66 -26.61
C GLU A 160 0.03 -2.77 -27.56
N LYS A 161 1.10 -3.36 -28.12
CA LYS A 161 2.15 -2.63 -28.87
C LYS A 161 1.64 -1.87 -30.11
N THR A 162 0.66 -2.41 -30.83
CA THR A 162 0.06 -1.76 -32.01
C THR A 162 -0.73 -0.50 -31.65
N PHE A 163 -1.32 -0.46 -30.46
CA PHE A 163 -2.00 0.72 -29.93
C PHE A 163 -0.98 1.75 -29.45
N TYR A 164 0.08 1.32 -28.75
CA TYR A 164 1.19 2.18 -28.33
C TYR A 164 1.84 2.93 -29.51
N ASP A 165 2.04 2.26 -30.66
CA ASP A 165 2.64 2.88 -31.84
C ASP A 165 1.84 4.08 -32.41
N LYS A 166 0.53 4.18 -32.11
CA LYS A 166 -0.31 5.34 -32.50
C LYS A 166 0.08 6.62 -31.76
N PHE A 167 0.70 6.51 -30.59
CA PHE A 167 1.10 7.65 -29.75
C PHE A 167 2.51 8.16 -30.05
N LYS A 168 3.31 7.46 -30.86
CA LYS A 168 4.68 7.88 -31.25
C LYS A 168 4.75 9.25 -31.94
N ARG A 169 3.62 9.75 -32.47
CA ARG A 169 3.52 11.02 -33.18
C ARG A 169 2.91 12.15 -32.34
N VAL A 170 2.56 11.88 -31.08
CA VAL A 170 1.98 12.87 -30.18
C VAL A 170 3.13 13.61 -29.46
N PRO A 171 3.14 14.96 -29.43
CA PRO A 171 4.17 15.71 -28.69
C PRO A 171 4.10 15.36 -27.20
N ASN A 172 5.26 15.29 -26.53
CA ASN A 172 5.41 14.97 -25.09
C ASN A 172 4.88 16.07 -24.15
N ASN A 173 3.67 16.58 -24.40
CA ASN A 173 2.94 17.30 -23.38
C ASN A 173 2.02 16.27 -22.74
N ASP A 174 1.94 16.21 -21.41
CA ASP A 174 1.20 15.23 -20.63
C ASP A 174 -0.33 15.21 -20.88
N GLU A 175 -0.80 15.84 -21.96
CA GLU A 175 -2.16 15.84 -22.47
C GLU A 175 -2.37 14.67 -23.45
N LEU A 176 -3.23 13.74 -23.06
CA LEU A 176 -3.69 12.69 -23.97
C LEU A 176 -4.44 13.33 -25.15
N PRO A 177 -4.27 12.83 -26.39
CA PRO A 177 -5.01 13.31 -27.55
C PRO A 177 -6.53 13.32 -27.29
N ILE A 178 -7.24 14.30 -27.86
CA ILE A 178 -8.68 14.51 -27.66
C ILE A 178 -9.52 13.23 -27.92
N TRP A 179 -9.11 12.40 -28.88
CA TRP A 179 -9.76 11.12 -29.20
C TRP A 179 -9.63 10.05 -28.09
N VAL A 180 -8.63 10.16 -27.22
CA VAL A 180 -8.41 9.26 -26.07
C VAL A 180 -9.25 9.67 -24.88
N LEU A 181 -9.45 10.98 -24.69
CA LEU A 181 -10.21 11.54 -23.57
C LEU A 181 -11.73 11.40 -23.73
N GLY A 182 -12.20 10.78 -24.82
CA GLY A 182 -13.63 10.57 -25.08
C GLY A 182 -14.41 11.87 -25.29
N ALA A 183 -13.74 13.00 -25.47
CA ALA A 183 -14.37 14.29 -25.73
C ALA A 183 -14.81 14.34 -27.20
N ASN A 184 -16.09 14.03 -27.39
CA ASN A 184 -16.88 14.01 -28.63
C ASN A 184 -16.69 12.79 -29.53
N TYR A 185 -17.44 11.74 -29.21
CA TYR A 185 -17.97 10.81 -30.20
C TYR A 185 -19.45 11.14 -30.43
N GLU A 186 -19.75 11.97 -31.43
CA GLU A 186 -20.94 11.73 -32.23
C GLU A 186 -20.49 10.82 -33.37
N GLU A 187 -20.99 9.59 -33.37
CA GLU A 187 -20.79 8.63 -34.45
C GLU A 187 -21.48 9.16 -35.71
N ASP A 188 -20.72 9.73 -36.63
CA ASP A 188 -21.16 9.84 -38.02
C ASP A 188 -20.51 8.74 -38.86
N SER A 189 -21.36 8.04 -39.59
CA SER A 189 -21.14 6.73 -40.21
C SER A 189 -20.13 6.69 -41.37
N ASN A 190 -19.27 7.70 -41.55
CA ASN A 190 -18.41 7.82 -42.76
C ASN A 190 -16.97 8.34 -42.52
N GLY A 191 -16.38 8.14 -41.34
CA GLY A 191 -14.94 7.83 -41.24
C GLY A 191 -13.89 8.79 -41.83
N PHE A 192 -14.15 10.08 -42.01
CA PHE A 192 -13.12 11.10 -42.29
C PHE A 192 -13.53 12.49 -41.75
N ILE A 193 -12.60 13.21 -41.10
CA ILE A 193 -12.80 14.63 -40.75
C ILE A 193 -11.58 15.43 -41.20
N THR A 194 -11.79 16.34 -42.15
CA THR A 194 -10.84 17.39 -42.53
C THR A 194 -11.01 18.57 -41.57
N ALA A 195 -9.94 18.96 -40.89
CA ALA A 195 -9.91 20.10 -40.00
C ALA A 195 -9.73 21.40 -40.80
N GLN A 196 -10.82 22.10 -41.09
CA GLN A 196 -10.80 23.53 -41.42
C GLN A 196 -12.20 24.12 -41.14
N ASP A 197 -12.21 25.31 -40.53
CA ASP A 197 -13.37 26.22 -40.39
C ASP A 197 -14.37 26.08 -39.22
N LYS A 198 -14.03 25.42 -38.11
CA LYS A 198 -14.92 25.41 -36.91
C LYS A 198 -14.75 26.60 -35.94
N TRP A 199 -13.78 27.47 -36.13
CA TRP A 199 -13.44 28.52 -35.14
C TRP A 199 -14.39 29.73 -35.13
N LYS A 200 -15.16 29.94 -36.20
CA LYS A 200 -16.07 31.10 -36.32
C LYS A 200 -17.38 30.95 -35.52
N TYR A 201 -17.76 29.73 -35.14
CA TYR A 201 -19.08 29.44 -34.55
C TYR A 201 -19.04 29.01 -33.08
N LEU A 202 -17.92 29.18 -32.36
CA LEU A 202 -17.87 28.85 -30.93
C LEU A 202 -18.81 29.74 -30.11
N HIS A 203 -19.50 29.09 -29.17
CA HIS A 203 -20.42 29.73 -28.22
C HIS A 203 -19.65 30.74 -27.35
N PRO A 204 -20.24 31.91 -27.00
CA PRO A 204 -19.53 32.98 -26.26
C PRO A 204 -18.91 32.52 -24.95
N PHE A 205 -19.58 31.62 -24.23
CA PHE A 205 -19.05 31.02 -23.00
C PHE A 205 -17.74 30.23 -23.22
N GLU A 206 -17.60 29.59 -24.39
CA GLU A 206 -16.43 28.79 -24.74
C GLU A 206 -15.25 29.65 -25.21
N LYS A 207 -15.54 30.79 -25.86
CA LYS A 207 -14.53 31.82 -26.18
C LYS A 207 -13.98 32.49 -24.92
N TRP A 208 -14.82 32.69 -23.90
CA TRP A 208 -14.43 33.23 -22.59
C TRP A 208 -13.46 32.32 -21.83
N LEU A 209 -13.78 31.03 -21.78
CA LEU A 209 -12.95 30.01 -21.12
C LEU A 209 -11.55 29.88 -21.72
N ARG A 210 -11.36 30.32 -22.97
CA ARG A 210 -10.09 30.25 -23.70
C ARG A 210 -9.40 31.61 -23.85
N CYS A 211 -9.85 32.64 -23.14
CA CYS A 211 -9.29 34.00 -23.16
C CYS A 211 -9.13 34.58 -24.58
N MET A 212 -10.12 34.36 -25.46
CA MET A 212 -10.14 34.95 -26.80
C MET A 212 -11.03 36.20 -26.83
N ASP A 213 -10.61 37.25 -27.52
CA ASP A 213 -11.36 38.50 -27.65
C ASP A 213 -12.67 38.31 -28.43
N PHE A 214 -13.75 38.92 -27.93
CA PHE A 214 -15.11 38.72 -28.45
C PHE A 214 -15.42 39.53 -29.71
N TYR A 215 -14.61 40.53 -30.04
CA TYR A 215 -14.84 41.45 -31.14
C TYR A 215 -13.61 41.57 -32.02
N ASN A 216 -13.54 40.70 -33.03
CA ASN A 216 -12.94 41.01 -34.31
C ASN A 216 -13.73 40.25 -35.38
N ASN A 217 -14.46 41.00 -36.19
CA ASN A 217 -14.98 40.54 -37.48
C ASN A 217 -13.85 40.47 -38.50
#